data_AF-A0AAU2CYJ8-F1
#
_entry.id   AF-A0AAU2CYJ8-F1
#
_cell.length_a   1.000
_cell.length_b   1.000
_cell.length_c   1.000
_cell.angle_alpha   90.00
_cell.angle_beta   90.00
_cell.angle_gamma   90.00
#
_symmetry.space_group_name_H-M   'P 1'
#
loop_
_entity.id
_entity.type
_entity.pdbx_description
1 polymer ?
#
loop_
_entity_poly.entity_id
_entity_poly.type
_entity_poly.pdbx_seq_one_letter_code
_entity_poly.pdbx_strand_id
1 'polypeptide(L)'
;MSDESKQQQLDEIREIVAEVLELEPEEISETSLFVEDHEADSLRAIEILARLEKKYKVEIPQSELPKMVNLTEVHRILGQHAGWQD
;
A
#
# COMPACT_ATOMS: atom_id res chain seq x y z
N MET A 1 0.05 -3.78 -18.58
CA MET A 1 0.02 -2.41 -18.00
C MET A 1 1.06 -1.50 -18.67
N SER A 2 0.82 -0.17 -18.70
CA SER A 2 1.87 0.79 -19.05
C SER A 2 2.62 1.22 -17.79
N ASP A 3 3.93 1.47 -17.90
CA ASP A 3 4.76 1.89 -16.76
C ASP A 3 4.21 3.15 -16.05
N GLU A 4 3.61 4.08 -16.81
CA GLU A 4 2.97 5.29 -16.28
C GLU A 4 1.79 4.97 -15.35
N SER A 5 0.96 3.98 -15.70
CA SER A 5 -0.20 3.60 -14.87
C SER A 5 0.23 2.97 -13.54
N LYS A 6 1.32 2.18 -13.57
CA LYS A 6 1.89 1.58 -12.37
C LYS A 6 2.47 2.65 -11.45
N GLN A 7 3.20 3.62 -12.00
CA GLN A 7 3.78 4.71 -11.21
C GLN A 7 2.68 5.52 -10.52
N GLN A 8 1.63 5.89 -11.25
CA GLN A 8 0.50 6.63 -10.68
C GLN A 8 -0.16 5.87 -9.51
N GLN A 9 -0.35 4.56 -9.64
CA GLN A 9 -0.89 3.73 -8.57
C GLN A 9 0.03 3.68 -7.35
N LEU A 10 1.34 3.54 -7.56
CA LEU A 10 2.32 3.56 -6.47
C LEU A 10 2.33 4.91 -5.75
N ASP A 11 2.24 6.02 -6.48
CA ASP A 11 2.17 7.35 -5.90
C ASP A 11 0.90 7.52 -5.06
N GLU A 12 -0.25 7.08 -5.57
CA GLU A 12 -1.52 7.10 -4.86
C GLU A 12 -1.55 6.21 -3.60
N ILE A 13 -0.87 5.05 -3.63
CA ILE A 13 -0.70 4.17 -2.48
C ILE A 13 0.23 4.83 -1.46
N ARG A 14 1.34 5.41 -1.93
CA ARG A 14 2.33 6.09 -1.09
C ARG A 14 1.71 7.23 -0.30
N GLU A 15 0.87 8.05 -0.93
CA GLU A 15 0.14 9.12 -0.24
C GLU A 15 -0.70 8.59 0.92
N ILE A 16 -1.45 7.50 0.71
CA ILE A 16 -2.27 6.89 1.76
C ILE A 16 -1.40 6.37 2.91
N VAL A 17 -0.31 5.69 2.58
CA VAL A 17 0.58 5.13 3.60
C VAL A 17 1.25 6.26 4.39
N ALA A 18 1.75 7.30 3.70
CA ALA A 18 2.34 8.49 4.31
C ALA A 18 1.37 9.18 5.29
N GLU A 19 0.12 9.40 4.86
CA GLU A 19 -0.91 9.98 5.73
C GLU A 19 -1.18 9.13 6.98
N VAL A 20 -1.23 7.80 6.85
CA VAL A 20 -1.50 6.91 7.98
C VAL A 20 -0.30 6.81 8.90
N LEU A 21 0.92 6.76 8.37
CA LEU A 21 2.14 6.68 9.16
C LEU A 21 2.60 8.05 9.70
N GLU A 22 1.94 9.14 9.31
CA GLU A 22 2.31 10.52 9.69
C GLU A 22 3.74 10.87 9.24
N LEU A 23 4.08 10.43 8.02
CA LEU A 23 5.38 10.64 7.36
C LEU A 23 5.20 11.46 6.09
N GLU A 24 6.29 12.04 5.59
CA GLU A 24 6.30 12.62 4.25
C GLU A 24 6.36 11.52 3.19
N PRO A 25 5.68 11.66 2.03
CA PRO A 25 5.72 10.65 0.96
C PRO A 25 7.15 10.30 0.53
N GLU A 26 8.04 11.29 0.51
CA GLU A 26 9.44 11.17 0.12
C GLU A 26 10.26 10.25 1.05
N GLU A 27 9.81 10.04 2.28
CA GLU A 27 10.45 9.13 3.24
C GLU A 27 10.11 7.66 2.96
N ILE A 28 9.05 7.39 2.18
CA ILE A 28 8.56 6.04 1.90
C ILE A 28 9.02 5.60 0.50
N SER A 29 10.07 4.78 0.49
CA SER A 29 10.53 4.12 -0.74
C SER A 29 9.69 2.89 -1.07
N GLU A 30 9.74 2.45 -2.33
CA GLU A 30 8.99 1.28 -2.80
C GLU A 30 9.30 0.00 -2.02
N THR A 31 10.55 -0.12 -1.56
CA THR A 31 11.07 -1.29 -0.85
C THR A 31 11.24 -1.08 0.65
N SER A 32 11.05 0.13 1.17
CA SER A 32 11.13 0.39 2.61
C SER A 32 10.08 -0.41 3.38
N LEU A 33 10.50 -1.04 4.47
CA LEU A 33 9.67 -1.91 5.28
C LEU A 33 8.92 -1.07 6.30
N PHE A 34 7.59 -1.08 6.24
CA PHE A 34 6.76 -0.24 7.11
C PHE A 34 7.04 -0.47 8.60
N VAL A 35 7.26 -1.72 9.00
CA VAL A 35 7.52 -2.05 10.42
C VAL A 35 8.99 -1.81 10.80
N GLU A 36 9.94 -2.25 9.96
CA GLU A 36 11.37 -2.21 10.31
C GLU A 36 11.99 -0.83 10.13
N ASP A 37 11.57 -0.08 9.10
CA ASP A 37 12.13 1.23 8.76
C ASP A 37 11.28 2.39 9.31
N HIS A 38 9.96 2.22 9.41
CA HIS A 38 9.00 3.29 9.74
C HIS A 38 8.21 3.04 11.03
N GLU A 39 8.59 2.01 11.80
CA GLU A 39 7.98 1.64 13.09
C GLU A 39 6.44 1.51 13.04
N ALA A 40 5.88 1.13 11.88
CA ALA A 40 4.45 0.95 11.72
C ALA A 40 3.93 -0.17 12.61
N ASP A 41 2.87 0.11 13.36
CA ASP A 41 2.20 -0.89 14.17
C ASP A 41 1.08 -1.62 13.40
N SER A 42 0.53 -2.67 14.01
CA SER A 42 -0.56 -3.45 13.41
C SER A 42 -1.85 -2.65 13.20
N LEU A 43 -2.09 -1.59 13.98
CA LEU A 43 -3.29 -0.75 13.84
C LEU A 43 -3.17 0.14 12.60
N ARG A 44 -1.98 0.74 12.37
CA ARG A 44 -1.67 1.49 11.16
C ARG A 44 -1.80 0.62 9.91
N ALA A 45 -1.33 -0.63 9.96
CA ALA A 45 -1.50 -1.58 8.85
C ALA A 45 -2.99 -1.87 8.54
N ILE A 46 -3.83 -2.03 9.57
CA ILE A 46 -5.29 -2.22 9.41
C ILE A 46 -5.93 -0.97 8.80
N GLU A 47 -5.51 0.23 9.22
CA GLU A 47 -6.04 1.48 8.68
C GLU A 47 -5.63 1.68 7.20
N ILE A 48 -4.36 1.41 6.86
CA ILE A 48 -3.88 1.43 5.47
C ILE A 48 -4.76 0.52 4.61
N LEU A 49 -4.97 -0.73 5.04
CA LEU A 49 -5.82 -1.70 4.35
C LEU A 49 -7.23 -1.13 4.12
N ALA A 50 -7.88 -0.64 5.18
CA ALA A 50 -9.24 -0.10 5.09
C ALA A 50 -9.35 1.13 4.16
N ARG A 51 -8.35 2.01 4.15
CA ARG A 51 -8.30 3.17 3.24
C ARG A 51 -8.13 2.75 1.78
N LEU A 52 -7.28 1.75 1.51
CA LEU A 52 -7.06 1.20 0.17
C LEU A 52 -8.32 0.50 -0.36
N GLU A 53 -8.94 -0.37 0.43
CA GLU A 53 -10.20 -1.04 0.10
C GLU A 53 -11.29 -0.02 -0.28
N LYS A 54 -11.43 1.04 0.53
CA LYS A 54 -12.40 2.11 0.26
C LYS A 54 -12.07 2.90 -1.01
N LYS A 55 -10.80 3.26 -1.25
CA LYS A 55 -10.38 4.05 -2.42
C LYS A 55 -10.61 3.26 -3.71
N TYR A 56 -10.17 2.01 -3.75
CA TYR A 56 -10.20 1.18 -4.95
C TYR A 56 -11.47 0.33 -5.07
N LYS A 57 -12.34 0.36 -4.07
CA LYS A 57 -13.61 -0.40 -4.00
C LYS A 57 -13.37 -1.90 -4.18
N VAL A 58 -12.40 -2.41 -3.43
CA VAL A 58 -12.01 -3.82 -3.38
C VAL A 58 -12.18 -4.37 -1.97
N GLU A 59 -12.21 -5.69 -1.86
CA GLU A 59 -12.13 -6.40 -0.58
C GLU A 59 -10.85 -7.23 -0.58
N ILE A 60 -10.00 -7.01 0.42
CA ILE A 60 -8.72 -7.69 0.59
C ILE A 60 -8.78 -8.47 1.91
N PRO A 61 -8.57 -9.79 1.90
CA PRO A 61 -8.67 -10.58 3.12
C PRO A 61 -7.54 -10.21 4.08
N GLN A 62 -7.84 -10.16 5.39
CA GLN A 62 -6.85 -9.83 6.43
C GLN A 62 -5.63 -10.78 6.45
N SER A 63 -5.75 -11.98 5.88
CA SER A 63 -4.62 -12.90 5.71
C SER A 63 -3.51 -12.37 4.79
N GLU A 64 -3.80 -11.35 3.98
CA GLU A 64 -2.80 -10.67 3.13
C GLU A 64 -2.06 -9.56 3.87
N LEU A 65 -2.59 -9.06 4.98
CA LEU A 65 -1.98 -7.96 5.75
C LEU A 65 -0.53 -8.23 6.18
N PRO A 66 -0.14 -9.45 6.62
CA PRO A 66 1.26 -9.76 6.92
C PRO A 66 2.22 -9.67 5.72
N LYS A 67 1.69 -9.65 4.49
CA LYS A 67 2.47 -9.51 3.26
C LYS A 67 2.58 -8.05 2.81
N MET A 68 1.74 -7.14 3.33
CA MET A 68 1.74 -5.72 3.01
C MET A 68 2.87 -4.98 3.75
N VAL A 69 4.11 -5.39 3.49
CA VAL A 69 5.28 -4.92 4.25
C VAL A 69 5.95 -3.69 3.64
N ASN A 70 5.69 -3.40 2.36
CA ASN A 70 6.21 -2.24 1.63
C ASN A 70 5.26 -1.86 0.48
N LEU A 71 5.51 -0.74 -0.21
CA LEU A 71 4.62 -0.26 -1.27
C LEU A 71 4.52 -1.23 -2.46
N THR A 72 5.62 -1.90 -2.83
CA THR A 72 5.61 -2.89 -3.91
C THR A 72 4.63 -4.03 -3.62
N GLU A 73 4.67 -4.60 -2.41
CA GLU A 73 3.78 -5.68 -2.02
C GLU A 73 2.33 -5.22 -1.88
N VAL A 74 2.12 -4.00 -1.35
CA VAL A 74 0.78 -3.40 -1.31
C VAL A 74 0.20 -3.26 -2.71
N HIS A 75 0.96 -2.68 -3.65
CA HIS A 75 0.56 -2.54 -5.05
C HIS A 75 0.22 -3.89 -5.67
N ARG A 76 1.06 -4.90 -5.46
CA ARG A 76 0.84 -6.26 -5.96
C ARG A 76 -0.46 -6.87 -5.42
N ILE A 77 -0.68 -6.83 -4.11
CA ILE A 77 -1.88 -7.40 -3.46
C ILE A 77 -3.12 -6.65 -3.90
N LEU A 78 -3.05 -5.32 -3.94
CA LEU A 78 -4.14 -4.49 -4.39
C LEU A 78 -4.49 -4.79 -5.85
N GLY A 79 -3.48 -4.91 -6.73
CA GLY A 79 -3.66 -5.24 -8.14
C GLY A 79 -4.33 -6.60 -8.36
N GLN A 80 -3.98 -7.60 -7.56
CA GLN A 80 -4.62 -8.93 -7.60
C GLN A 80 -6.13 -8.87 -7.31
N HIS A 81 -6.57 -7.97 -6.44
CA HIS A 81 -7.99 -7.83 -6.06
C HIS A 81 -8.73 -6.78 -6.89
N ALA A 82 -8.02 -5.77 -7.40
CA ALA A 82 -8.55 -4.73 -8.27
C ALA A 82 -8.60 -5.13 -9.76
N GLY A 83 -8.04 -6.30 -10.11
CA GLY A 83 -7.97 -6.78 -11.49
C GLY A 83 -6.98 -6.00 -12.36
N TRP A 84 -5.92 -5.44 -11.75
CA TRP A 84 -4.83 -4.83 -12.50
C TRP A 84 -4.03 -5.95 -13.17
N GLN A 85 -4.15 -6.06 -14.50
CA GLN A 85 -3.44 -7.08 -15.28
C GLN A 85 -2.10 -6.53 -15.77
N ASP A 86 -0.99 -7.13 -15.30
CA ASP A 86 0.36 -6.92 -15.84
C ASP A 86 0.40 -7.08 -17.38
#